data_AF-A0A194XVR0-F1
#
_entry.id   AF-A0A194XVR0-F1
#
_cell.length_a   1.000
_cell.length_b   1.000
_cell.length_c   1.000
_cell.angle_alpha   90.00
_cell.angle_beta   90.00
_cell.angle_gamma   90.00
#
_symmetry.space_group_name_H-M   'P 1'
#
loop_
_entity.id
_entity.type
_entity.pdbx_description
1 polymer ?
#
loop_
_entity_poly.entity_id
_entity_poly.type
_entity_poly.pdbx_seq_one_letter_code
_entity_poly.pdbx_strand_id
1 'polypeptide(L)'
;MKAFHPHYDGRFADKQLGYRERRLALSNLIQTYLSTFADIGVETWLMHGTLLGWWWNRKILPWDSDSDVQVSESSMHYLASYYNMSVFHYKTPRIPEGRDYMLEVNPHYVNREQSDKLNVIDARWVDTTSGLFIDITTARYNYTHPAGPGMLSCKDGHEYRVCENG
;
A
#
# COMPACT_ATOMS: atom_id res chain seq x y z
N MET A 1 -16.23 14.06 -5.70
CA MET A 1 -15.10 14.61 -6.48
C MET A 1 -14.79 13.63 -7.61
N LYS A 2 -14.57 14.10 -8.84
CA LYS A 2 -14.11 13.22 -9.93
C LYS A 2 -12.65 12.84 -9.65
N ALA A 3 -12.32 11.56 -9.68
CA ALA A 3 -10.93 11.11 -9.72
C ALA A 3 -10.30 11.64 -11.02
N PHE A 4 -9.28 12.50 -10.91
CA PHE A 4 -8.58 13.05 -12.07
C PHE A 4 -7.45 12.13 -12.54
N HIS A 5 -6.96 11.25 -11.65
CA HIS A 5 -5.90 10.29 -11.94
C HIS A 5 -5.99 9.08 -10.99
N PRO A 6 -5.68 7.85 -11.44
CA PRO A 6 -5.79 6.64 -10.61
C PRO A 6 -4.80 6.59 -9.44
N HIS A 7 -3.63 7.22 -9.55
CA HIS A 7 -2.58 7.22 -8.50
C HIS A 7 -2.51 8.52 -7.67
N TYR A 8 -3.53 9.38 -7.75
CA TYR A 8 -3.58 10.60 -6.95
C TYR A 8 -4.92 10.74 -6.25
N ASP A 9 -4.87 11.12 -4.98
CA ASP A 9 -6.04 11.46 -4.20
C ASP A 9 -6.49 12.89 -4.52
N GLY A 10 -7.70 13.01 -5.06
CA GLY A 10 -8.30 14.29 -5.46
C GLY A 10 -8.59 15.25 -4.30
N ARG A 11 -8.49 14.80 -3.04
CA ARG A 11 -8.58 15.67 -1.85
C ARG A 11 -7.30 16.50 -1.65
N PHE A 12 -6.17 15.98 -2.11
CA PHE A 12 -4.84 16.55 -1.89
C PHE A 12 -4.17 17.05 -3.18
N ALA A 13 -4.69 16.68 -4.35
CA ALA A 13 -4.16 17.10 -5.63
C ALA A 13 -5.26 17.40 -6.67
N ASP A 14 -4.97 18.32 -7.58
CA ASP A 14 -5.79 18.64 -8.76
C ASP A 14 -5.05 18.44 -10.09
N LYS A 15 -3.74 18.13 -10.01
CA LYS A 15 -2.86 17.87 -11.15
C LYS A 15 -1.76 16.89 -10.77
N GLN A 16 -1.17 16.25 -11.78
CA GLN A 16 0.00 15.40 -11.57
C GLN A 16 1.25 16.23 -11.33
N LEU A 17 2.17 15.70 -10.52
CA LEU A 17 3.52 16.26 -10.38
C LEU A 17 4.33 16.09 -11.67
N GLY A 18 5.29 16.99 -11.88
CA GLY A 18 6.28 16.84 -12.96
C GLY A 18 7.14 15.59 -12.76
N TYR A 19 7.69 15.03 -13.85
CA TYR A 19 8.40 13.74 -13.82
C TYR A 19 9.47 13.62 -12.71
N ARG A 20 10.34 14.63 -12.56
CA ARG A 20 11.41 14.62 -11.54
C ARG A 20 10.85 14.69 -10.11
N GLU A 21 9.86 15.53 -9.91
CA GLU A 21 9.22 15.72 -8.61
C GLU A 21 8.45 14.48 -8.20
N ARG A 22 7.66 13.90 -9.11
CA ARG A 22 6.97 12.62 -8.92
C ARG A 22 7.93 11.52 -8.47
N ARG A 23 9.09 11.39 -9.12
CA ARG A 23 10.09 10.37 -8.77
C ARG A 23 10.66 10.56 -7.36
N LEU A 24 10.90 11.80 -6.94
CA LEU A 24 11.36 12.11 -5.58
C LEU A 24 10.27 11.83 -4.54
N ALA A 25 9.03 12.24 -4.84
CA ALA A 25 7.87 12.01 -3.99
C ALA A 25 7.61 10.50 -3.79
N LEU A 26 7.60 9.71 -4.87
CA LEU A 26 7.46 8.24 -4.80
C LEU A 26 8.57 7.58 -3.97
N SER A 27 9.82 8.03 -4.14
CA SER A 27 10.95 7.49 -3.36
C SER A 27 10.79 7.75 -1.86
N ASN A 28 10.29 8.93 -1.48
CA ASN A 28 10.02 9.25 -0.08
C ASN A 28 8.75 8.57 0.44
N LEU A 29 7.72 8.44 -0.39
CA LEU A 29 6.47 7.77 -0.04
C LEU A 29 6.74 6.32 0.37
N ILE A 30 7.53 5.59 -0.42
CA ILE A 30 7.92 4.20 -0.08
C ILE A 30 8.83 4.17 1.16
N GLN A 31 9.79 5.08 1.28
CA GLN A 31 10.67 5.12 2.45
C GLN A 31 9.89 5.33 3.75
N THR A 32 8.96 6.28 3.76
CA THR A 32 8.16 6.64 4.94
C THR A 32 7.14 5.56 5.27
N TYR A 33 6.54 4.93 4.26
CA TYR A 33 5.71 3.74 4.43
C TYR A 33 6.48 2.62 5.13
N LEU A 34 7.62 2.20 4.57
CA LEU A 34 8.43 1.10 5.13
C LEU A 34 8.95 1.42 6.53
N SER A 35 9.37 2.67 6.77
CA SER A 35 9.79 3.12 8.10
C SER A 35 8.64 3.02 9.10
N THR A 36 7.46 3.56 8.76
CA THR A 36 6.29 3.56 9.64
C THR A 36 5.87 2.12 9.97
N PHE A 37 5.76 1.26 8.97
CA PHE A 37 5.30 -0.11 9.14
C PHE A 37 6.30 -0.94 9.97
N ALA A 38 7.60 -0.72 9.80
CA ALA A 38 8.62 -1.29 10.68
C ALA A 38 8.50 -0.78 12.13
N ASP A 39 8.31 0.54 12.31
CA ASP A 39 8.24 1.16 13.64
C ASP A 39 7.00 0.71 14.43
N ILE A 40 5.85 0.50 13.77
CA ILE A 40 4.61 0.02 14.41
C ILE A 40 4.52 -1.51 14.49
N GLY A 41 5.53 -2.23 14.00
CA GLY A 41 5.62 -3.70 14.07
C GLY A 41 4.68 -4.44 13.12
N VAL A 42 4.36 -3.86 11.97
CA VAL A 42 3.49 -4.47 10.95
C VAL A 42 4.31 -5.00 9.78
N GLU A 43 4.26 -6.32 9.59
CA GLU A 43 4.84 -6.96 8.41
C GLU A 43 4.06 -6.62 7.13
N THR A 44 4.80 -6.38 6.05
CA THR A 44 4.26 -6.03 4.73
C THR A 44 5.13 -6.58 3.60
N TRP A 45 4.54 -6.83 2.44
CA TRP A 45 5.23 -7.32 1.26
C TRP A 45 4.93 -6.43 0.06
N LEU A 46 5.96 -6.16 -0.74
CA LEU A 46 5.82 -5.40 -1.97
C LEU A 46 5.26 -6.30 -3.07
N MET A 47 4.21 -5.83 -3.75
CA MET A 47 3.62 -6.52 -4.89
C MET A 47 4.24 -6.07 -6.23
N HIS A 48 4.12 -6.90 -7.26
CA HIS A 48 4.56 -6.64 -8.64
C HIS A 48 6.06 -6.24 -8.82
N GLY A 49 6.43 -5.51 -9.87
CA GLY A 49 7.80 -5.22 -10.34
C GLY A 49 8.76 -4.62 -9.29
N THR A 50 8.21 -4.18 -8.17
CA THR A 50 8.89 -3.68 -6.98
C THR A 50 9.75 -4.75 -6.30
N LEU A 51 9.30 -6.02 -6.27
CA LEU A 51 10.08 -7.14 -5.75
C LEU A 51 11.32 -7.42 -6.63
N LEU A 52 11.13 -7.27 -7.94
CA LEU A 52 12.12 -7.55 -8.97
C LEU A 52 13.23 -6.49 -9.02
N GLY A 53 12.88 -5.20 -8.84
CA GLY A 53 13.83 -4.10 -8.66
C GLY A 53 14.62 -4.17 -7.34
N TRP A 54 13.99 -4.63 -6.26
CA TRP A 54 14.65 -4.86 -4.98
C TRP A 54 15.70 -5.98 -5.08
N TRP A 55 15.35 -7.11 -5.70
CA TRP A 55 16.23 -8.26 -5.90
C TRP A 55 17.42 -7.97 -6.83
N TRP A 56 17.25 -7.19 -7.90
CA TRP A 56 18.33 -6.97 -8.87
C TRP A 56 19.34 -5.85 -8.52
N ASN A 57 19.01 -4.89 -7.63
CA ASN A 57 19.96 -3.79 -7.37
C ASN A 57 19.76 -2.95 -6.09
N ARG A 58 18.90 -3.36 -5.13
CA ARG A 58 18.45 -2.49 -4.01
C ARG A 58 17.94 -1.11 -4.46
N LYS A 59 17.51 -0.99 -5.72
CA LYS A 59 17.00 0.24 -6.32
C LYS A 59 15.58 -0.01 -6.80
N ILE A 60 14.64 0.74 -6.24
CA ILE A 60 13.27 0.81 -6.75
C ILE A 60 13.35 1.34 -8.19
N LEU A 61 12.66 0.67 -9.11
CA LEU A 61 12.64 1.08 -10.50
C LEU A 61 11.94 2.44 -10.63
N PRO A 62 12.52 3.44 -11.33
CA PRO A 62 11.95 4.79 -11.47
C PRO A 62 10.55 4.87 -12.11
N TRP A 63 10.03 3.76 -12.63
CA TRP A 63 8.83 3.69 -13.48
C TRP A 63 7.76 2.72 -12.96
N ASP A 64 7.94 2.10 -11.79
CA ASP A 64 6.87 1.28 -11.21
C ASP A 64 5.77 2.23 -10.70
N SER A 65 4.72 2.37 -11.50
CA SER A 65 3.60 3.28 -11.23
C SER A 65 2.66 2.76 -10.17
N ASP A 66 2.72 1.45 -9.90
CA ASP A 66 1.75 0.70 -9.13
C ASP A 66 2.46 0.26 -7.84
N SER A 67 2.60 1.20 -6.91
CA SER A 67 3.10 0.91 -5.58
C SER A 67 1.97 0.23 -4.78
N ASP A 68 1.75 -1.05 -5.09
CA ASP A 68 0.85 -1.91 -4.35
C ASP A 68 1.65 -2.69 -3.31
N VAL A 69 1.11 -2.76 -2.10
CA VAL A 69 1.68 -3.52 -1.00
C VAL A 69 0.59 -4.37 -0.35
N GLN A 70 1.03 -5.43 0.31
CA GLN A 70 0.13 -6.33 1.02
C GLN A 70 0.50 -6.41 2.50
N VAL A 71 -0.52 -6.69 3.32
CA VAL A 71 -0.39 -7.03 4.74
C VAL A 71 -1.29 -8.21 5.10
N SER A 72 -1.04 -8.83 6.25
CA SER A 72 -1.90 -9.91 6.77
C SER A 72 -3.27 -9.38 7.21
N GLU A 73 -4.27 -10.26 7.27
CA GLU A 73 -5.59 -9.94 7.82
C GLU A 73 -5.53 -9.37 9.24
N SER A 74 -4.75 -10.01 10.12
CA SER A 74 -4.54 -9.54 11.49
C SER A 74 -3.91 -8.15 11.52
N SER A 75 -2.92 -7.90 10.64
CA SER A 75 -2.28 -6.59 10.52
C SER A 75 -3.29 -5.53 10.09
N MET A 76 -4.15 -5.81 9.11
CA MET A 76 -5.16 -4.86 8.66
C MET A 76 -6.16 -4.51 9.78
N HIS A 77 -6.61 -5.50 10.56
CA HIS A 77 -7.45 -5.24 11.73
C HIS A 77 -6.75 -4.37 12.79
N TYR A 78 -5.46 -4.62 13.03
CA TYR A 78 -4.65 -3.80 13.93
C TYR A 78 -4.54 -2.35 13.44
N LEU A 79 -4.23 -2.14 12.15
CA LEU A 79 -4.18 -0.81 11.54
C LEU A 79 -5.54 -0.10 11.65
N ALA A 80 -6.63 -0.79 11.33
CA ALA A 80 -7.99 -0.24 11.41
C ALA A 80 -8.36 0.20 12.84
N SER A 81 -7.93 -0.55 13.85
CA SER A 81 -8.30 -0.33 15.25
C SER A 81 -7.49 0.78 15.91
N TYR A 82 -6.22 0.93 15.54
CA TYR A 82 -5.27 1.79 16.28
C TYR A 82 -4.68 2.94 15.46
N TYR A 83 -4.64 2.82 14.13
CA TYR A 83 -3.91 3.76 13.27
C TYR A 83 -4.75 4.35 12.12
N ASN A 84 -6.03 4.01 12.00
CA ASN A 84 -6.87 4.60 10.97
C ASN A 84 -6.95 6.14 11.11
N MET A 85 -6.75 6.86 10.01
CA MET A 85 -6.69 8.33 9.93
C MET A 85 -5.55 8.96 10.76
N SER A 86 -4.53 8.19 11.14
CA SER A 86 -3.33 8.73 11.76
C SER A 86 -2.43 9.42 10.72
N VAL A 87 -1.76 10.48 11.15
CA VAL A 87 -0.86 11.29 10.31
C VAL A 87 0.54 11.24 10.89
N PHE A 88 1.52 10.97 10.04
CA PHE A 88 2.93 10.84 10.37
C PHE A 88 3.74 11.91 9.64
N HIS A 89 4.44 12.73 10.42
CA HIS A 89 5.29 13.78 9.88
C HIS A 89 6.73 13.29 9.69
N TYR A 90 7.26 13.41 8.47
CA TYR A 90 8.63 13.04 8.16
C TYR A 90 9.42 14.22 7.60
N LYS A 91 10.68 14.33 8.04
CA LYS A 91 11.71 15.14 7.40
C LYS A 91 12.78 14.22 6.86
N THR A 92 13.03 14.29 5.55
CA THR A 92 14.08 13.49 4.90
C THR A 92 15.07 14.43 4.21
N PRO A 93 16.29 13.99 3.88
CA PRO A 93 17.20 14.81 3.07
C PRO A 93 16.62 15.24 1.72
N ARG A 94 15.59 14.54 1.22
CA ARG A 94 14.87 14.86 -0.03
C ARG A 94 13.73 15.85 0.17
N ILE A 95 13.18 15.97 1.38
CA ILE A 95 12.08 16.86 1.76
C ILE A 95 12.47 17.52 3.11
N PRO A 96 13.41 18.48 3.10
CA PRO A 96 13.86 19.16 4.31
C PRO A 96 12.77 20.00 4.99
N GLU A 97 11.79 20.49 4.22
CA GLU A 97 10.62 21.22 4.70
C GLU A 97 9.68 20.35 5.57
N GLY A 98 9.79 19.03 5.43
CA GLY A 98 8.91 18.07 6.07
C GLY A 98 7.63 17.83 5.28
N ARG A 99 7.03 16.66 5.51
CA ARG A 99 5.81 16.24 4.81
C ARG A 99 4.99 15.30 5.66
N ASP A 100 3.68 15.43 5.53
CA ASP A 100 2.70 14.61 6.25
C ASP A 100 2.24 13.45 5.37
N TYR A 101 2.14 12.29 6.01
CA TYR A 101 1.66 11.06 5.40
C TYR A 101 0.53 10.48 6.25
N MET A 102 -0.58 10.16 5.62
CA MET A 102 -1.78 9.68 6.29
C MET A 102 -2.01 8.20 6.00
N LEU A 103 -2.25 7.40 7.05
CA LEU A 103 -2.79 6.06 6.90
C LEU A 103 -4.31 6.11 6.95
N GLU A 104 -4.97 5.73 5.85
CA GLU A 104 -6.43 5.67 5.77
C GLU A 104 -6.87 4.24 5.49
N VAL A 105 -7.73 3.69 6.34
CA VAL A 105 -8.31 2.35 6.17
C VAL A 105 -9.72 2.47 5.60
N ASN A 106 -9.98 1.75 4.51
CA ASN A 106 -11.30 1.69 3.89
C ASN A 106 -12.28 0.98 4.85
N PRO A 107 -13.47 1.56 5.16
CA PRO A 107 -14.48 0.90 5.98
C PRO A 107 -14.90 -0.50 5.49
N HIS A 108 -14.75 -0.78 4.19
CA HIS A 108 -15.04 -2.07 3.57
C HIS A 108 -13.87 -3.06 3.63
N TYR A 109 -12.82 -2.79 4.42
CA TYR A 109 -11.68 -3.69 4.57
C TYR A 109 -12.08 -5.07 5.11
N VAL A 110 -13.21 -5.21 5.80
CA VAL A 110 -13.69 -6.53 6.28
C VAL A 110 -14.35 -7.38 5.19
N ASN A 111 -14.74 -6.77 4.06
CA ASN A 111 -15.28 -7.51 2.92
C ASN A 111 -14.18 -8.44 2.38
N ARG A 112 -14.51 -9.70 2.09
CA ARG A 112 -13.57 -10.67 1.50
C ARG A 112 -13.88 -10.95 0.03
N GLU A 113 -15.05 -10.53 -0.43
CA GLU A 113 -15.57 -10.86 -1.74
C GLU A 113 -14.80 -10.15 -2.85
N GLN A 114 -14.40 -10.92 -3.87
CA GLN A 114 -13.76 -10.36 -5.07
C GLN A 114 -14.77 -9.76 -6.06
N SER A 115 -16.08 -9.90 -5.80
CA SER A 115 -17.15 -9.36 -6.66
C SER A 115 -17.31 -7.85 -6.52
N ASP A 116 -16.91 -7.26 -5.37
CA ASP A 116 -16.96 -5.82 -5.14
C ASP A 116 -15.74 -5.14 -5.77
N LYS A 117 -15.84 -4.85 -7.06
CA LYS A 117 -14.78 -4.19 -7.83
C LYS A 117 -14.56 -2.72 -7.46
N LEU A 118 -15.42 -2.12 -6.63
CA LEU A 118 -15.27 -0.74 -6.17
C LEU A 118 -14.46 -0.64 -4.87
N ASN A 119 -14.38 -1.72 -4.09
CA ASN A 119 -13.69 -1.75 -2.78
C ASN A 119 -12.56 -2.78 -2.73
N VAL A 120 -11.77 -2.86 -3.81
CA VAL A 120 -10.61 -3.75 -3.91
C VAL A 120 -9.49 -3.34 -2.93
N ILE A 121 -9.30 -2.03 -2.73
CA ILE A 121 -8.26 -1.48 -1.85
C ILE A 121 -8.75 -1.41 -0.41
N ASP A 122 -7.96 -1.96 0.51
CA ASP A 122 -8.31 -2.07 1.93
C ASP A 122 -7.77 -0.89 2.75
N ALA A 123 -6.63 -0.32 2.38
CA ALA A 123 -6.10 0.89 2.99
C ALA A 123 -5.17 1.65 2.02
N ARG A 124 -4.83 2.88 2.38
CA ARG A 124 -3.89 3.73 1.65
C ARG A 124 -2.90 4.41 2.58
N TRP A 125 -1.66 4.52 2.12
CA TRP A 125 -0.67 5.42 2.67
C TRP A 125 -0.54 6.64 1.75
N VAL A 126 -1.01 7.81 2.19
CA VAL A 126 -1.21 8.99 1.34
C VAL A 126 -0.24 10.10 1.72
N ASP A 127 0.52 10.61 0.76
CA ASP A 127 1.20 11.90 0.86
C ASP A 127 0.17 13.02 0.74
N THR A 128 -0.10 13.72 1.83
CA THR A 128 -1.17 14.73 1.87
C THR A 128 -0.79 16.06 1.20
N THR A 129 0.47 16.23 0.80
CA THR A 129 0.94 17.41 0.07
C THR A 129 0.84 17.20 -1.44
N SER A 130 1.22 16.02 -1.93
CA SER A 130 1.21 15.73 -3.37
C SER A 130 -0.01 14.95 -3.85
N GLY A 131 -0.74 14.32 -2.94
CA GLY A 131 -1.83 13.40 -3.24
C GLY A 131 -1.40 12.03 -3.74
N LEU A 132 -0.10 11.75 -3.91
CA LEU A 132 0.37 10.40 -4.23
C LEU A 132 0.09 9.44 -3.08
N PHE A 133 -0.20 8.18 -3.40
CA PHE A 133 -0.45 7.15 -2.39
C PHE A 133 0.09 5.78 -2.79
N ILE A 134 0.22 4.92 -1.78
CA ILE A 134 0.45 3.48 -1.90
C ILE A 134 -0.87 2.79 -1.56
N ASP A 135 -1.32 1.91 -2.44
CA ASP A 135 -2.50 1.08 -2.21
C ASP A 135 -2.09 -0.16 -1.40
N ILE A 136 -2.86 -0.46 -0.35
CA ILE A 136 -2.61 -1.56 0.57
C ILE A 136 -3.76 -2.55 0.45
N THR A 137 -3.46 -3.79 0.08
CA THR A 137 -4.42 -4.90 0.04
C THR A 137 -4.12 -5.93 1.12
N THR A 138 -5.14 -6.69 1.52
CA THR A 138 -4.97 -7.68 2.58
C THR A 138 -4.93 -9.09 2.01
N ALA A 139 -3.86 -9.83 2.33
CA ALA A 139 -3.77 -11.26 2.08
C ALA A 139 -4.44 -12.04 3.22
N ARG A 140 -5.36 -12.95 2.87
CA ARG A 140 -6.19 -13.67 3.85
C ARG A 140 -6.34 -15.13 3.47
N TYR A 141 -6.49 -16.01 4.45
CA TYR A 141 -6.80 -17.41 4.17
C TYR A 141 -8.12 -17.56 3.42
N ASN A 142 -8.12 -18.37 2.37
CA ASN A 142 -9.30 -18.75 1.60
C ASN A 142 -9.65 -20.21 1.90
N TYR A 143 -10.51 -20.40 2.90
CA TYR A 143 -10.90 -21.74 3.38
C TYR A 143 -11.78 -22.52 2.40
N THR A 144 -12.38 -21.85 1.43
CA THR A 144 -13.25 -22.44 0.41
C THR A 144 -12.55 -22.62 -0.94
N HIS A 145 -11.24 -22.37 -1.01
CA HIS A 145 -10.49 -22.43 -2.25
C HIS A 145 -10.46 -23.86 -2.83
N PRO A 146 -10.71 -24.06 -4.14
CA PRO A 146 -10.75 -25.39 -4.76
C PRO A 146 -9.43 -26.17 -4.66
N ALA A 147 -8.31 -25.47 -4.51
CA ALA A 147 -6.99 -26.07 -4.31
C ALA A 147 -6.72 -26.55 -2.86
N GLY A 148 -7.71 -26.46 -1.97
CA GLY A 148 -7.65 -26.97 -0.59
C GLY A 148 -7.07 -25.99 0.44
N PRO A 149 -6.83 -26.45 1.67
CA PRO A 149 -6.31 -25.64 2.78
C PRO A 149 -4.95 -25.01 2.49
N GLY A 150 -4.61 -23.95 3.24
CA GLY A 150 -3.33 -23.25 3.13
C GLY A 150 -3.25 -22.23 1.98
N MET A 151 -4.36 -22.01 1.28
CA MET A 151 -4.47 -20.97 0.26
C MET A 151 -4.75 -19.61 0.90
N LEU A 152 -4.04 -18.58 0.44
CA LEU A 152 -4.39 -17.20 0.67
C LEU A 152 -4.92 -16.58 -0.62
N SER A 153 -5.85 -15.65 -0.48
CA SER A 153 -6.36 -14.81 -1.56
C SER A 153 -6.50 -13.38 -1.08
N CYS A 154 -6.47 -12.43 -2.01
CA CYS A 154 -6.83 -11.04 -1.80
C CYS A 154 -7.90 -10.59 -2.81
N LYS A 155 -8.45 -9.39 -2.60
CA LYS A 155 -9.61 -8.88 -3.36
C LYS A 155 -9.32 -8.61 -4.83
N ASP A 156 -8.06 -8.36 -5.17
CA ASP A 156 -7.59 -8.12 -6.52
C ASP A 156 -7.41 -9.41 -7.34
N GLY A 157 -7.56 -10.58 -6.70
CA GLY A 157 -7.47 -11.88 -7.35
C GLY A 157 -6.13 -12.57 -7.23
N HIS A 158 -5.12 -12.00 -6.55
CA HIS A 158 -3.88 -12.74 -6.30
C HIS A 158 -4.11 -13.87 -5.29
N GLU A 159 -3.42 -14.98 -5.52
CA GLU A 159 -3.52 -16.20 -4.73
C GLU A 159 -2.12 -16.69 -4.37
N TYR A 160 -1.96 -17.17 -3.14
CA TYR A 160 -0.71 -17.70 -2.61
C TYR A 160 -0.98 -19.03 -1.90
N ARG A 161 0.05 -19.85 -1.77
CA ARG A 161 0.01 -21.04 -0.92
C ARG A 161 1.05 -20.90 0.19
N VAL A 162 0.65 -21.13 1.43
CA VAL A 162 1.61 -21.26 2.53
C VAL A 162 2.44 -22.51 2.28
N CYS A 163 3.75 -22.35 2.15
CA CYS A 163 4.66 -23.48 2.25
C CYS A 163 4.82 -23.81 3.74
N GLU A 164 4.33 -24.96 4.17
CA GLU A 164 4.69 -25.51 5.48
C GLU A 164 6.14 -25.98 5.39
N ASN A 165 7.04 -25.28 6.09
CA ASN A 165 8.38 -25.80 6.34
C ASN A 165 8.23 -26.94 7.35
N GLY A 166 8.39 -28.18 6.88
CA GLY A 166 8.47 -29.37 7.74
C GLY A 166 9.74 -29.42 8.58
#